data_AF-A0A023G9U9-F1
#
_entry.id   AF-A0A023G9U9-F1
#
_cell.length_a   1.000
_cell.length_b   1.000
_cell.length_c   1.000
_cell.angle_alpha   90.00
_cell.angle_beta   90.00
_cell.angle_gamma   90.00
#
_symmetry.space_group_name_H-M   'P 1'
#
loop_
_entity.id
_entity.type
_entity.pdbx_description
1 polymer ?
#
loop_
_entity_poly.entity_id
_entity_poly.type
_entity_poly.pdbx_seq_one_letter_code
_entity_poly.pdbx_strand_id
1 'polypeptide(L)'
;MKLTSCLALLFVATADLLASAAGSNNKAVRCTPPYEGKGYGKAYNYKCSLTTGTYPKGTPCLPVDNGGKQKDRPGLCKKNKCKPHYDLGAEEEVCVFPFSLAQCPEKEHTGKNALQYCTYTCKIKNEWYFGYYKSHGVSKCIRPDSTNELGACCYGKCLPKNAPCPVPN
;
A
#
# COMPACT_ATOMS: atom_id res chain seq x y z
N MET A 1 -68.98 17.71 21.94
CA MET A 1 -68.67 17.91 20.51
C MET A 1 -67.50 18.88 20.37
N LYS A 2 -66.34 18.39 19.91
CA LYS A 2 -65.34 19.05 19.07
C LYS A 2 -64.14 18.11 18.95
N LEU A 3 -64.15 17.30 17.87
CA LEU A 3 -62.99 16.52 17.42
C LEU A 3 -61.95 17.49 16.84
N THR A 4 -60.69 17.33 17.23
CA THR A 4 -59.55 17.92 16.52
C THR A 4 -58.69 16.78 16.00
N SER A 5 -58.73 16.62 14.68
CA SER A 5 -58.02 15.61 13.90
C SER A 5 -56.68 16.21 13.46
N CYS A 6 -55.56 15.56 13.77
CA CYS A 6 -54.25 15.92 13.23
C CYS A 6 -53.97 15.08 11.98
N LEU A 7 -53.98 15.72 10.81
CA LEU A 7 -53.46 15.15 9.56
C LEU A 7 -51.93 15.02 9.68
N ALA A 8 -51.42 13.79 9.60
CA ALA A 8 -50.01 13.53 9.35
C ALA A 8 -49.73 13.65 7.84
N LEU A 9 -48.88 14.61 7.46
CA LEU A 9 -48.37 14.78 6.11
C LEU A 9 -47.33 13.69 5.79
N LEU A 10 -47.64 12.88 4.78
CA LEU A 10 -46.75 11.92 4.15
C LEU A 10 -45.71 12.66 3.30
N PHE A 11 -44.42 12.55 3.67
CA PHE A 11 -43.33 12.88 2.75
C PHE A 11 -42.88 11.61 2.04
N VAL A 12 -43.31 11.44 0.79
CA VAL A 12 -42.76 10.45 -0.13
C VAL A 12 -41.51 11.07 -0.75
N ALA A 13 -40.34 10.65 -0.30
CA ALA A 13 -39.08 10.99 -0.96
C ALA A 13 -38.93 10.12 -2.22
N THR A 14 -39.22 10.70 -3.39
CA THR A 14 -38.89 10.12 -4.69
C THR A 14 -37.37 10.21 -4.90
N ALA A 15 -36.67 9.12 -4.69
CA ALA A 15 -35.28 8.98 -5.12
C ALA A 15 -35.25 8.31 -6.49
N ASP A 16 -35.62 9.06 -7.52
CA ASP A 16 -35.18 8.78 -8.89
C ASP A 16 -33.80 9.42 -9.07
N LEU A 17 -32.75 8.61 -8.98
CA LEU A 17 -31.53 8.85 -9.75
C LEU A 17 -30.97 7.51 -10.19
N LEU A 18 -31.35 7.16 -11.42
CA LEU A 18 -30.60 6.29 -12.31
C LEU A 18 -29.11 6.66 -12.29
N ALA A 19 -28.26 5.75 -11.84
CA ALA A 19 -26.87 5.72 -12.23
C ALA A 19 -26.61 4.37 -12.92
N SER A 20 -26.84 4.38 -14.24
CA SER A 20 -26.43 3.32 -15.14
C SER A 20 -24.91 3.24 -15.22
N ALA A 21 -24.42 2.01 -15.24
CA ALA A 21 -23.26 1.53 -15.98
C ALA A 21 -21.88 2.16 -15.71
N ALA A 22 -21.06 1.43 -14.95
CA ALA A 22 -19.77 0.95 -15.46
C ALA A 22 -19.38 -0.30 -14.66
N GLY A 23 -19.52 -1.47 -15.28
CA GLY A 23 -19.00 -2.71 -14.74
C GLY A 23 -17.48 -2.66 -14.67
N SER A 24 -16.93 -2.16 -13.56
CA SER A 24 -15.58 -2.55 -13.16
C SER A 24 -15.73 -3.89 -12.48
N ASN A 25 -15.23 -4.95 -13.12
CA ASN A 25 -14.96 -6.24 -12.49
C ASN A 25 -13.84 -6.06 -11.46
N ASN A 26 -14.03 -5.20 -10.46
CA ASN A 26 -13.18 -5.07 -9.30
C ASN A 26 -13.45 -6.31 -8.44
N LYS A 27 -12.82 -7.43 -8.77
CA LYS A 27 -12.52 -8.42 -7.73
C LYS A 27 -11.69 -7.66 -6.71
N ALA A 28 -12.33 -7.22 -5.63
CA ALA A 28 -11.65 -6.58 -4.52
C ALA A 28 -10.51 -7.52 -4.11
N VAL A 29 -9.27 -7.08 -4.32
CA VAL A 29 -8.10 -7.87 -3.95
C VAL A 29 -8.19 -8.07 -2.44
N ARG A 30 -8.48 -9.30 -2.03
CA ARG A 30 -8.51 -9.66 -0.62
C ARG A 30 -7.09 -9.90 -0.17
N CYS A 31 -6.42 -8.84 0.25
CA CYS A 31 -5.25 -8.97 1.11
C CYS A 31 -5.66 -9.75 2.35
N THR A 32 -4.78 -10.63 2.84
CA THR A 32 -5.00 -11.29 4.11
C THR A 32 -5.26 -10.20 5.17
N PRO A 33 -6.34 -10.30 5.96
CA PRO A 33 -6.70 -9.30 6.97
C PRO A 33 -5.51 -8.91 7.82
N PRO A 34 -5.48 -7.66 8.30
CA PRO A 34 -4.25 -6.96 8.63
C PRO A 34 -3.42 -7.79 9.60
N TYR A 35 -2.16 -8.00 9.21
CA TYR A 35 -1.15 -8.49 10.11
C TYR A 35 -1.18 -7.67 11.41
N GLU A 36 -1.50 -8.33 12.52
CA GLU A 36 -1.64 -7.66 13.83
C GLU A 36 -0.30 -7.41 14.53
N GLY A 37 0.82 -7.77 13.90
CA GLY A 37 2.13 -7.48 14.47
C GLY A 37 2.60 -6.05 14.23
N LYS A 38 3.67 -5.70 14.93
CA LYS A 38 4.32 -4.39 14.79
C LYS A 38 5.29 -4.43 13.60
N GLY A 39 5.08 -3.56 12.62
CA GLY A 39 5.97 -3.45 11.47
C GLY A 39 5.86 -4.62 10.49
N TYR A 40 6.84 -4.75 9.60
CA TYR A 40 6.97 -5.92 8.74
C TYR A 40 7.44 -7.15 9.52
N GLY A 41 6.92 -8.32 9.16
CA GLY A 41 7.50 -9.59 9.62
C GLY A 41 8.96 -9.72 9.21
N LYS A 42 9.86 -9.92 10.18
CA LYS A 42 11.30 -10.02 9.93
C LYS A 42 11.62 -11.37 9.27
N ALA A 43 12.01 -11.36 8.00
CA ALA A 43 12.32 -12.57 7.25
C ALA A 43 13.84 -12.79 7.14
N TYR A 44 14.42 -13.42 8.15
CA TYR A 44 15.85 -13.72 8.19
C TYR A 44 16.27 -14.61 7.04
N ASN A 45 17.13 -14.09 6.15
CA ASN A 45 17.51 -14.74 4.91
C ASN A 45 16.29 -15.23 4.10
N TYR A 46 15.30 -14.35 3.97
CA TYR A 46 14.03 -14.58 3.27
C TYR A 46 13.13 -15.64 3.90
N LYS A 47 13.44 -16.20 5.08
CA LYS A 47 12.57 -17.19 5.73
C LYS A 47 11.50 -16.50 6.56
N CYS A 48 10.23 -16.84 6.32
CA CYS A 48 9.09 -16.34 7.09
C CYS A 48 8.85 -17.18 8.35
N SER A 49 9.84 -17.22 9.24
CA SER A 49 9.83 -18.03 10.46
C SER A 49 9.81 -17.16 11.71
N LEU A 50 9.07 -17.62 12.72
CA LEU A 50 8.99 -17.09 14.08
C LEU A 50 9.57 -18.13 15.05
N THR A 51 9.97 -17.72 16.25
CA THR A 51 10.35 -18.68 17.31
C THR A 51 9.23 -19.66 17.62
N THR A 52 7.97 -19.21 17.52
CA THR A 52 6.77 -19.98 17.82
C THR A 52 6.12 -20.62 16.59
N GLY A 53 6.70 -20.50 15.39
CA GLY A 53 6.11 -21.07 14.18
C GLY A 53 6.52 -20.37 12.88
N THR A 54 5.56 -20.16 11.98
CA THR A 54 5.78 -19.44 10.72
C THR A 54 4.80 -18.28 10.62
N TYR A 55 5.20 -17.21 9.92
CA TYR A 55 4.26 -16.15 9.62
C TYR A 55 3.12 -16.69 8.74
N PRO A 56 1.86 -16.30 9.00
CA PRO A 56 0.75 -16.67 8.13
C PRO A 56 1.02 -16.30 6.68
N LYS A 57 0.49 -17.11 5.75
CA LYS A 57 0.53 -16.81 4.32
C LYS A 57 -0.07 -15.44 4.05
N GLY A 58 0.61 -14.63 3.24
CA GLY A 58 0.18 -13.26 2.91
C GLY A 58 0.59 -12.20 3.94
N THR A 59 1.31 -12.58 5.00
CA THR A 59 1.89 -11.60 5.94
C THR A 59 2.91 -10.71 5.21
N PRO A 60 2.81 -9.37 5.30
CA PRO A 60 3.84 -8.46 4.84
C PRO A 60 5.15 -8.74 5.57
N CYS A 61 6.25 -8.89 4.82
CA CYS A 61 7.54 -9.25 5.37
C CYS A 61 8.67 -8.37 4.79
N LEU A 62 9.77 -8.28 5.51
CA LEU A 62 10.99 -7.63 5.07
C LEU A 62 12.18 -8.60 5.15
N PRO A 63 12.86 -8.91 4.04
CA PRO A 63 14.09 -9.69 4.07
C PRO A 63 15.20 -8.97 4.83
N VAL A 64 15.71 -9.62 5.86
CA VAL A 64 16.82 -9.10 6.69
C VAL A 64 17.94 -10.13 6.82
N ASP A 65 19.15 -9.65 7.11
CA ASP A 65 20.28 -10.51 7.47
C ASP A 65 20.22 -10.92 8.95
N ASN A 66 21.15 -11.76 9.39
CA ASN A 66 21.21 -12.22 10.78
C ASN A 66 21.52 -11.09 11.78
N GLY A 67 22.04 -9.96 11.31
CA GLY A 67 22.22 -8.74 12.11
C GLY A 67 20.98 -7.84 12.11
N GLY A 68 19.88 -8.25 11.47
CA GLY A 68 18.64 -7.50 11.35
C GLY A 68 18.73 -6.30 10.41
N LYS A 69 19.76 -6.22 9.56
CA LYS A 69 19.86 -5.22 8.49
C LYS A 69 19.03 -5.67 7.30
N GLN A 70 18.42 -4.71 6.62
CA GLN A 70 17.66 -4.97 5.42
C GLN A 70 18.56 -5.53 4.31
N LYS A 71 18.13 -6.64 3.70
CA LYS A 71 18.79 -7.24 2.53
C LYS A 71 18.11 -6.88 1.22
N ASP A 72 16.81 -6.57 1.28
CA ASP A 72 15.98 -6.44 0.09
C ASP A 72 14.73 -5.59 0.37
N ARG A 73 13.86 -5.46 -0.63
CA ARG A 73 12.59 -4.75 -0.57
C ARG A 73 11.53 -5.56 0.19
N PRO A 74 10.51 -4.89 0.76
CA PRO A 74 9.36 -5.56 1.34
C PRO A 74 8.66 -6.50 0.36
N GLY A 75 7.97 -7.49 0.90
CA GLY A 75 7.29 -8.54 0.16
C GLY A 75 6.18 -9.21 0.95
N LEU A 76 5.73 -10.38 0.49
CA LEU A 76 4.74 -11.21 1.18
C LEU A 76 5.30 -12.60 1.50
N CYS A 77 4.88 -13.14 2.65
CA CYS A 77 5.16 -14.53 3.00
C CYS A 77 4.36 -15.50 2.11
N LYS A 78 5.06 -16.22 1.23
CA LYS A 78 4.51 -17.26 0.35
C LYS A 78 5.39 -18.50 0.43
N LYS A 79 4.79 -19.66 0.72
CA LYS A 79 5.50 -20.95 0.87
C LYS A 79 6.71 -20.84 1.84
N ASN A 80 6.49 -20.23 3.01
CA ASN A 80 7.49 -19.97 4.06
C ASN A 80 8.68 -19.09 3.65
N LYS A 81 8.60 -18.44 2.48
CA LYS A 81 9.60 -17.46 2.02
C LYS A 81 8.98 -16.08 1.88
N CYS A 82 9.75 -15.06 2.21
CA CYS A 82 9.41 -13.69 1.91
C CYS A 82 9.73 -13.43 0.44
N LYS A 83 8.69 -13.20 -0.38
CA LYS A 83 8.83 -12.92 -1.79
C LYS A 83 8.71 -11.40 -2.01
N PRO A 84 9.80 -10.70 -2.42
CA PRO A 84 9.80 -9.26 -2.62
C PRO A 84 8.70 -8.81 -3.59
N HIS A 85 8.17 -7.60 -3.41
CA HIS A 85 7.04 -7.09 -4.19
C HIS A 85 7.27 -7.17 -5.70
N TYR A 86 8.47 -6.87 -6.20
CA TYR A 86 8.78 -6.93 -7.63
C TYR A 86 8.73 -8.34 -8.25
N ASP A 87 8.69 -9.39 -7.42
CA ASP A 87 8.47 -10.76 -7.87
C ASP A 87 6.99 -11.19 -7.71
N LEU A 88 6.11 -10.33 -7.19
CA LEU A 88 4.68 -10.63 -7.00
C LEU A 88 3.86 -10.27 -8.25
N GLY A 89 2.61 -10.74 -8.31
CA GLY A 89 1.65 -10.20 -9.28
C GLY A 89 1.13 -8.83 -8.83
N ALA A 90 0.73 -7.99 -9.78
CA ALA A 90 0.26 -6.61 -9.52
C ALA A 90 -0.85 -6.53 -8.45
N GLU A 91 -1.76 -7.50 -8.40
CA GLU A 91 -2.80 -7.59 -7.37
C GLU A 91 -2.20 -7.78 -5.97
N GLU A 92 -1.17 -8.63 -5.84
CA GLU A 92 -0.54 -8.95 -4.56
C GLU A 92 0.39 -7.84 -4.05
N GLU A 93 0.97 -7.04 -4.94
CA GLU A 93 1.86 -5.92 -4.56
C GLU A 93 1.17 -4.92 -3.63
N VAL A 94 -0.12 -4.67 -3.83
CA VAL A 94 -0.92 -3.77 -2.99
C VAL A 94 -0.93 -4.24 -1.54
N CYS A 95 -0.87 -5.55 -1.30
CA CYS A 95 -0.87 -6.13 0.03
C CYS A 95 0.48 -6.01 0.75
N VAL A 96 1.56 -5.65 0.05
CA VAL A 96 2.88 -5.43 0.65
C VAL A 96 2.95 -4.09 1.40
N PHE A 97 2.16 -3.11 0.98
CA PHE A 97 2.20 -1.74 1.49
C PHE A 97 0.88 -1.34 2.17
N PRO A 98 0.39 -2.09 3.16
CA PRO A 98 -0.85 -1.74 3.84
C PRO A 98 -0.67 -0.44 4.64
N PHE A 99 -1.71 0.39 4.71
CA PHE A 99 -1.65 1.70 5.38
C PHE A 99 -1.18 1.61 6.85
N SER A 100 -1.50 0.52 7.55
CA SER A 100 -1.04 0.28 8.94
C SER A 100 0.48 0.23 9.10
N LEU A 101 1.23 -0.06 8.03
CA LEU A 101 2.69 -0.10 8.01
C LEU A 101 3.34 1.17 7.43
N ALA A 102 2.54 2.13 6.96
CA ALA A 102 2.98 3.42 6.42
C ALA A 102 3.33 4.40 7.55
N GLN A 103 4.34 4.08 8.36
CA GLN A 103 4.71 4.88 9.54
C GLN A 103 5.99 5.70 9.36
N CYS A 104 6.76 5.47 8.30
CA CYS A 104 7.94 6.28 8.04
C CYS A 104 7.51 7.67 7.55
N PRO A 105 8.17 8.75 8.01
CA PRO A 105 7.86 10.10 7.53
C PRO A 105 8.13 10.21 6.03
N GLU A 106 7.51 11.15 5.32
CA GLU A 106 7.92 11.38 3.93
C GLU A 106 9.38 11.83 3.87
N LYS A 107 10.11 11.32 2.88
CA LYS A 107 11.52 11.64 2.67
C LYS A 107 11.73 12.23 1.29
N GLU A 108 12.56 13.25 1.17
CA GLU A 108 12.96 13.77 -0.14
C GLU A 108 14.11 12.95 -0.72
N HIS A 109 14.07 12.70 -2.03
CA HIS A 109 15.19 12.10 -2.74
C HIS A 109 15.93 13.16 -3.55
N THR A 110 17.05 13.63 -2.99
CA THR A 110 17.92 14.65 -3.62
C THR A 110 19.10 14.04 -4.38
N GLY A 111 19.15 12.71 -4.50
CA GLY A 111 20.20 12.01 -5.23
C GLY A 111 20.17 12.28 -6.74
N LYS A 112 21.32 12.18 -7.40
CA LYS A 112 21.43 12.35 -8.87
C LYS A 112 20.69 11.26 -9.66
N ASN A 113 20.64 10.05 -9.10
CA ASN A 113 20.03 8.90 -9.76
C ASN A 113 18.52 8.88 -9.52
N ALA A 114 17.74 8.53 -10.55
CA ALA A 114 16.32 8.32 -10.40
C ALA A 114 16.03 7.07 -9.55
N LEU A 115 14.96 7.12 -8.77
CA LEU A 115 14.50 6.02 -7.94
C LEU A 115 13.88 4.92 -8.81
N GLN A 116 14.26 3.67 -8.55
CA GLN A 116 13.55 2.53 -9.12
C GLN A 116 12.16 2.35 -8.47
N TYR A 117 12.02 2.74 -7.20
CA TYR A 117 10.78 2.63 -6.43
C TYR A 117 10.55 3.88 -5.58
N CYS A 118 9.29 4.32 -5.50
CA CYS A 118 8.89 5.52 -4.76
C CYS A 118 8.55 5.27 -3.29
N THR A 119 8.81 4.07 -2.79
CA THR A 119 8.72 3.73 -1.37
C THR A 119 10.09 3.43 -0.81
N TYR A 120 10.25 3.67 0.49
CA TYR A 120 11.45 3.31 1.24
C TYR A 120 11.07 2.71 2.58
N THR A 121 12.04 2.08 3.23
CA THR A 121 11.89 1.41 4.51
C THR A 121 12.66 2.16 5.59
N CYS A 122 12.11 2.21 6.79
CA CYS A 122 12.76 2.79 7.95
C CYS A 122 12.55 1.91 9.19
N LYS A 123 13.39 2.12 10.20
CA LYS A 123 13.31 1.40 11.46
C LYS A 123 12.84 2.34 12.56
N ILE A 124 11.73 2.01 13.22
CA ILE A 124 11.14 2.77 14.34
C ILE A 124 11.04 1.81 15.53
N LYS A 125 11.67 2.15 16.66
CA LYS A 125 11.67 1.34 17.89
C LYS A 125 11.97 -0.16 17.62
N ASN A 126 12.98 -0.42 16.79
CA ASN A 126 13.44 -1.74 16.36
C ASN A 126 12.50 -2.54 15.42
N GLU A 127 11.38 -1.96 14.98
CA GLU A 127 10.50 -2.55 13.97
C GLU A 127 10.62 -1.83 12.63
N TRP A 128 10.34 -2.56 11.55
CA TRP A 128 10.48 -2.06 10.19
C TRP A 128 9.14 -1.59 9.64
N TYR A 129 9.14 -0.42 9.03
CA TYR A 129 7.98 0.20 8.41
C TYR A 129 8.35 0.67 7.01
N PHE A 130 7.37 1.16 6.25
CA PHE A 130 7.64 1.86 5.00
C PHE A 130 7.12 3.29 5.05
N GLY A 131 7.59 4.09 4.09
CA GLY A 131 7.07 5.40 3.77
C GLY A 131 7.33 5.76 2.33
N TYR A 132 6.91 6.96 1.97
CA TYR A 132 6.96 7.46 0.61
C TYR A 132 8.11 8.44 0.41
N TYR A 133 8.73 8.39 -0.76
CA TYR A 133 9.47 9.56 -1.23
C TYR A 133 8.49 10.65 -1.62
N LYS A 134 8.76 11.91 -1.23
CA LYS A 134 7.83 13.05 -1.34
C LYS A 134 7.12 13.11 -2.69
N SER A 135 5.78 13.19 -2.60
CA SER A 135 4.84 13.09 -3.71
C SER A 135 4.67 14.36 -4.57
N HIS A 136 5.17 15.49 -4.07
CA HIS A 136 5.03 16.82 -4.67
C HIS A 136 6.36 17.55 -4.83
N GLY A 137 7.47 16.80 -4.96
CA GLY A 137 8.82 17.34 -4.95
C GLY A 137 9.72 16.82 -6.09
N VAL A 138 11.03 16.98 -5.91
CA VAL A 138 12.08 16.62 -6.89
C VAL A 138 12.38 15.12 -6.99
N SER A 139 11.64 14.26 -6.28
CA SER A 139 11.88 12.81 -6.23
C SER A 139 11.54 12.19 -7.59
N LYS A 140 12.55 12.07 -8.45
CA LYS A 140 12.44 11.46 -9.77
C LYS A 140 12.50 9.94 -9.65
N CYS A 141 11.74 9.26 -10.49
CA CYS A 141 11.71 7.81 -10.58
C CYS A 141 11.81 7.32 -12.02
N ILE A 142 12.21 6.06 -12.19
CA ILE A 142 12.24 5.38 -13.48
C ILE A 142 10.85 4.80 -13.73
N ARG A 143 10.23 5.16 -14.87
CA ARG A 143 8.94 4.61 -15.24
C ARG A 143 9.06 3.11 -15.56
N PRO A 144 8.18 2.25 -15.02
CA PRO A 144 8.26 0.80 -15.27
C PRO A 144 7.90 0.41 -16.71
N ASP A 145 7.16 1.28 -17.44
CA ASP A 145 6.66 1.05 -18.80
C ASP A 145 7.51 1.72 -19.90
N SER A 146 8.61 2.38 -19.54
CA SER A 146 9.50 3.04 -20.50
C SER A 146 10.96 2.81 -20.11
N THR A 147 11.83 2.58 -21.09
CA THR A 147 13.25 2.32 -20.82
C THR A 147 14.05 3.56 -20.44
N ASN A 148 13.54 4.79 -20.69
CA ASN A 148 14.32 6.02 -20.48
C ASN A 148 13.51 7.24 -20.02
N GLU A 149 12.20 7.13 -19.76
CA GLU A 149 11.45 8.28 -19.27
C GLU A 149 11.42 8.32 -17.74
N LEU A 150 11.70 9.52 -17.23
CA LEU A 150 11.63 9.80 -15.80
C LEU A 150 10.22 10.25 -15.43
N GLY A 151 9.72 9.66 -14.36
CA GLY A 151 8.51 10.06 -13.67
C GLY A 151 8.79 10.89 -12.42
N ALA A 152 7.72 11.23 -11.73
CA ALA A 152 7.72 11.78 -10.39
C ALA A 152 7.09 10.77 -9.43
N CYS A 153 7.67 10.65 -8.23
CA CYS A 153 7.06 9.85 -7.18
C CYS A 153 5.76 10.50 -6.69
N CYS A 154 4.74 9.67 -6.46
CA CYS A 154 3.46 10.04 -5.90
C CYS A 154 2.92 8.89 -5.06
N TYR A 155 2.95 9.03 -3.73
CA TYR A 155 2.47 8.05 -2.75
C TYR A 155 2.86 6.60 -3.08
N GLY A 156 4.15 6.40 -3.39
CA GLY A 156 4.72 5.09 -3.69
C GLY A 156 4.63 4.64 -5.15
N LYS A 157 3.88 5.36 -5.99
CA LYS A 157 3.80 5.12 -7.44
C LYS A 157 4.75 6.06 -8.20
N CYS A 158 5.28 5.57 -9.32
CA CYS A 158 6.00 6.41 -10.27
C CYS A 158 5.03 6.84 -11.38
N LEU A 159 4.69 8.13 -11.44
CA LEU A 159 3.77 8.69 -12.42
C LEU A 159 4.53 9.50 -13.47
N PRO A 160 3.98 9.70 -14.68
CA PRO A 160 4.53 10.65 -15.64
C PRO A 160 4.75 12.02 -14.98
N LYS A 161 5.82 12.73 -15.35
CA LYS A 161 6.27 13.97 -14.68
C LYS A 161 5.17 15.04 -14.49
N ASN A 162 4.23 15.12 -15.43
CA ASN A 162 3.15 16.12 -15.41
C ASN A 162 1.78 15.52 -15.06
N ALA A 163 1.73 14.25 -14.66
CA ALA A 163 0.48 13.63 -14.25
C ALA A 163 0.04 14.17 -12.87
N PRO A 164 -1.27 14.35 -12.64
CA PRO A 164 -1.78 14.65 -11.31
C PRO A 164 -1.35 13.58 -10.30
N CYS A 165 -0.99 14.00 -9.09
CA CYS A 165 -0.71 13.09 -7.99
C CYS A 165 -1.95 12.96 -7.09
N PRO A 166 -2.77 11.90 -7.25
CA PRO A 166 -3.94 11.70 -6.40
C PRO A 166 -3.49 11.30 -4.99
N VAL A 167 -4.03 11.99 -3.98
CA VAL A 167 -3.88 11.60 -2.58
C VAL A 167 -4.65 10.29 -2.37
N PRO A 168 -4.04 9.24 -1.81
CA PRO A 168 -4.74 8.02 -1.43
C PRO A 168 -5.84 8.34 -0.42
N ASN A 169 -7.05 7.83 -0.66
CA ASN A 169 -8.15 7.85 0.31
C ASN A 169 -7.95 6.80 1.40
#